data_AF-A0A8A7KN25-F1
#
_entry.id   AF-A0A8A7KN25-F1
#
_cell.length_a   1.000
_cell.length_b   1.000
_cell.length_c   1.000
_cell.angle_alpha   90.00
_cell.angle_beta   90.00
_cell.angle_gamma   90.00
#
_symmetry.space_group_name_H-M   'P 1'
#
loop_
_entity.id
_entity.type
_entity.pdbx_description
1 polymer ?
#
loop_
_entity_poly.entity_id
_entity_poly.type
_entity_poly.pdbx_seq_one_letter_code
_entity_poly.pdbx_strand_id
1 'polypeptide(L)'
;MPFGYSKKIFKYPPVQYIPLDQYHKITGETPNPHSRTKLYVFNQFEKKDLERKIAYLRLEKNYTIKEGQLVVLIINGKADLLQYRGHEISIVGQPTTGHYQLFTITTQYFYKDRLIFIFYDGEDSEKIDWFNYNRL
;
A
#
# COMPACT_ATOMS: atom_id res chain seq x y z
N MET A 1 -13.69 -12.03 -14.18
CA MET A 1 -12.60 -11.19 -13.66
C MET A 1 -12.99 -10.73 -12.26
N PRO A 2 -12.32 -11.18 -11.19
CA PRO A 2 -12.62 -10.71 -9.84
C PRO A 2 -12.36 -9.20 -9.75
N PHE A 3 -13.34 -8.44 -9.25
CA PHE A 3 -13.24 -6.98 -9.11
C PHE A 3 -12.93 -6.22 -10.41
N GLY A 4 -13.21 -6.81 -11.58
CA GLY A 4 -12.84 -6.23 -12.88
C GLY A 4 -11.39 -6.49 -13.32
N TYR A 5 -10.59 -7.20 -12.52
CA TYR A 5 -9.16 -7.44 -12.79
C TYR A 5 -8.85 -8.91 -13.13
N SER A 6 -7.61 -9.13 -13.60
CA SER A 6 -7.10 -10.44 -13.98
C SER A 6 -7.05 -11.43 -12.81
N LYS A 7 -7.24 -12.72 -13.13
CA LYS A 7 -7.02 -13.83 -12.19
C LYS A 7 -5.55 -14.00 -11.80
N LYS A 8 -4.62 -13.36 -12.51
CA LYS A 8 -3.19 -13.28 -12.11
C LYS A 8 -3.02 -12.52 -10.80
N ILE A 9 -3.82 -11.46 -10.58
CA ILE A 9 -3.86 -10.67 -9.35
C ILE A 9 -4.75 -11.40 -8.33
N PHE A 10 -6.01 -11.65 -8.72
CA PHE A 10 -7.01 -12.24 -7.82
C PHE A 10 -7.29 -13.70 -8.19
N LYS A 11 -6.53 -14.61 -7.57
CA LYS A 11 -6.60 -16.05 -7.86
C LYS A 11 -7.92 -16.71 -7.43
N TYR A 12 -8.71 -16.05 -6.59
CA TYR A 12 -9.87 -16.65 -5.94
C TYR A 12 -11.16 -15.86 -6.18
N PRO A 13 -12.34 -16.40 -5.83
CA PRO A 13 -13.61 -15.67 -5.93
C PRO A 13 -13.63 -14.40 -5.06
N PRO A 14 -14.26 -13.30 -5.51
CA PRO A 14 -14.34 -12.03 -4.78
C PRO A 14 -14.79 -12.14 -3.31
N VAL A 15 -15.78 -13.00 -3.03
CA VAL A 15 -16.35 -13.20 -1.68
C VAL A 15 -15.31 -13.72 -0.66
N GLN A 16 -14.18 -14.25 -1.13
CA GLN A 16 -13.12 -14.75 -0.26
C GLN A 16 -12.03 -13.72 0.03
N TYR A 17 -12.22 -12.47 -0.40
CA TYR A 17 -11.33 -11.35 -0.07
C TYR A 17 -12.02 -10.39 0.88
N ILE A 18 -11.25 -9.83 1.79
CA ILE A 18 -11.70 -8.78 2.69
C ILE A 18 -11.26 -7.44 2.07
N PRO A 19 -12.19 -6.54 1.71
CA PRO A 19 -11.82 -5.22 1.20
C PRO A 19 -11.12 -4.41 2.29
N LEU A 20 -10.09 -3.67 1.90
CA LEU A 20 -9.41 -2.73 2.80
C LEU A 20 -9.63 -1.30 2.29
N ASP A 21 -10.20 -0.46 3.13
CA ASP A 21 -10.38 0.96 2.81
C ASP A 21 -9.10 1.76 3.05
N GLN A 22 -8.91 2.79 2.24
CA GLN A 22 -7.83 3.76 2.39
C GLN A 22 -8.31 4.95 3.24
N TYR A 23 -7.76 5.09 4.44
CA TYR A 23 -8.05 6.18 5.35
C TYR A 23 -6.97 7.26 5.29
N HIS A 24 -7.34 8.50 5.64
CA HIS A 24 -6.41 9.63 5.72
C HIS A 24 -5.50 9.80 4.48
N LYS A 25 -6.07 9.55 3.29
CA LYS A 25 -5.31 9.58 2.03
C LYS A 25 -4.73 10.97 1.76
N ILE A 26 -3.43 11.00 1.51
CA ILE A 26 -2.67 12.17 1.06
C ILE A 26 -1.98 11.82 -0.25
N THR A 27 -2.03 12.73 -1.21
CA THR A 27 -1.33 12.62 -2.49
C THR A 27 -0.58 13.91 -2.76
N GLY A 28 0.54 13.82 -3.45
CA GLY A 28 1.31 14.99 -3.86
C GLY A 28 2.46 14.61 -4.77
N GLU A 29 3.33 15.57 -5.06
CA GLU A 29 4.49 15.35 -5.91
C GLU A 29 5.66 14.73 -5.11
N THR A 30 6.40 13.81 -5.73
CA THR A 30 7.66 13.29 -5.17
C THR A 30 8.86 14.00 -5.79
N PRO A 31 9.91 14.32 -5.02
CA PRO A 31 11.11 14.98 -5.55
C PRO A 31 11.95 14.10 -6.49
N ASN A 32 11.61 12.82 -6.67
CA ASN A 32 12.33 11.91 -7.57
C ASN A 32 11.38 11.20 -8.57
N PRO A 33 10.92 11.94 -9.60
CA PRO A 33 9.99 11.41 -10.59
C PRO A 33 10.58 10.24 -11.40
N HIS A 34 11.90 10.22 -11.60
CA HIS A 34 12.55 9.19 -12.44
C HIS A 34 12.85 7.88 -11.70
N SER A 35 12.60 7.81 -10.39
CA SER A 35 12.77 6.57 -9.65
C SER A 35 11.69 5.54 -9.99
N ARG A 36 12.03 4.26 -9.85
CA ARG A 36 11.05 3.17 -9.98
C ARG A 36 9.94 3.34 -8.94
N THR A 37 8.76 2.85 -9.26
CA THR A 37 7.65 2.79 -8.31
C THR A 37 8.04 1.95 -7.10
N LYS A 38 7.72 2.44 -5.90
CA LYS A 38 8.09 1.81 -4.64
C LYS A 38 6.95 1.75 -3.65
N LEU A 39 6.83 0.61 -2.97
CA LEU A 39 5.87 0.37 -1.91
C LEU A 39 6.60 0.29 -0.56
N TYR A 40 6.09 1.02 0.42
CA TYR A 40 6.54 0.96 1.81
C TYR A 40 5.33 0.79 2.73
N VAL A 41 5.52 0.03 3.81
CA VAL A 41 4.52 -0.15 4.85
C VAL A 41 5.18 0.13 6.19
N PHE A 42 4.50 0.89 7.05
CA PHE A 42 5.00 1.28 8.37
C PHE A 42 3.95 0.99 9.45
N ASN A 43 4.41 0.50 10.59
CA ASN A 43 3.63 0.40 11.81
C ASN A 43 4.04 1.49 12.84
N GLN A 44 3.38 1.51 13.99
CA GLN A 44 3.64 2.48 15.06
C GLN A 44 5.08 2.47 15.61
N PHE A 45 5.80 1.35 15.51
CA PHE A 45 7.20 1.22 15.95
C PHE A 45 8.20 1.74 14.91
N GLU A 46 7.79 1.83 13.64
CA GLU A 46 8.62 2.30 12.52
C GLU A 46 8.50 3.82 12.29
N LYS A 47 8.04 4.56 13.32
CA LYS A 47 7.80 6.00 13.26
C LYS A 47 8.98 6.81 12.72
N LYS A 48 10.21 6.49 13.13
CA LYS A 48 11.42 7.20 12.67
C LYS A 48 11.66 7.05 11.17
N ASP A 49 11.39 5.88 10.61
CA ASP A 49 11.58 5.64 9.17
C ASP A 49 10.47 6.29 8.36
N LEU A 50 9.23 6.28 8.88
CA LEU A 50 8.15 7.07 8.31
C LEU A 50 8.49 8.57 8.30
N GLU A 51 8.97 9.13 9.41
CA GLU A 51 9.35 10.54 9.53
C GLU A 51 10.42 10.93 8.50
N ARG A 52 11.42 10.07 8.28
CA ARG A 52 12.43 10.27 7.23
C ARG A 52 11.81 10.33 5.85
N LYS A 53 10.84 9.45 5.54
CA LYS A 53 10.14 9.44 4.24
C LYS A 53 9.26 10.67 4.07
N ILE A 54 8.55 11.09 5.12
CA ILE A 54 7.71 12.29 5.12
C ILE A 54 8.56 13.54 4.90
N ALA A 55 9.69 13.66 5.61
CA ALA A 55 10.63 14.77 5.44
C ALA A 55 11.19 14.81 4.01
N TYR A 56 11.55 13.65 3.45
CA TYR A 56 11.98 13.54 2.06
C TYR A 56 10.90 14.03 1.08
N LEU A 57 9.62 13.73 1.34
CA LEU A 57 8.49 14.18 0.54
C LEU A 57 8.06 15.63 0.82
N ARG A 58 8.77 16.35 1.71
CA ARG A 58 8.43 17.72 2.13
C ARG A 58 6.98 17.85 2.62
N LEU A 59 6.47 16.81 3.26
CA LEU A 59 5.14 16.79 3.84
C LEU A 59 5.13 17.57 5.15
N GLU A 60 4.40 18.68 5.21
CA GLU A 60 4.26 19.52 6.40
C GLU A 60 3.29 18.92 7.42
N LYS A 61 3.50 17.69 7.91
CA LYS A 61 2.63 17.11 8.96
C LYS A 61 3.34 16.16 9.90
N ASN A 62 2.95 16.26 11.18
CA ASN A 62 3.13 15.21 12.19
C ASN A 62 2.18 14.04 11.90
N TYR A 63 2.57 13.17 10.97
CA TYR A 63 1.79 11.96 10.68
C TYR A 63 1.95 10.97 11.84
N THR A 64 0.84 10.63 12.49
CA THR A 64 0.85 9.71 13.64
C THR A 64 0.15 8.41 13.26
N ILE A 65 0.83 7.29 13.46
CA ILE A 65 0.27 5.95 13.30
C ILE A 65 -0.34 5.55 14.64
N LYS A 66 -1.63 5.22 14.66
CA LYS A 66 -2.27 4.66 15.85
C LYS A 66 -2.06 3.16 15.91
N GLU A 67 -2.17 2.59 17.11
CA GLU A 67 -2.27 1.15 17.27
C GLU A 67 -3.44 0.59 16.44
N GLY A 68 -3.25 -0.57 15.83
CA GLY A 68 -4.24 -1.16 14.92
C GLY A 68 -4.25 -0.54 13.51
N GLN A 69 -3.32 0.35 13.19
CA GLN A 69 -3.16 0.93 11.85
C GLN A 69 -1.79 0.63 11.25
N LEU A 70 -1.77 0.52 9.92
CA LEU A 70 -0.55 0.60 9.13
C LEU A 70 -0.62 1.81 8.21
N VAL A 71 0.53 2.39 7.93
CA VAL A 71 0.71 3.39 6.89
C VAL A 71 1.26 2.72 5.65
N VAL A 72 0.61 2.95 4.52
CA VAL A 72 1.09 2.52 3.21
C VAL A 72 1.52 3.76 2.44
N LEU A 73 2.76 3.75 1.96
CA LEU A 73 3.32 4.79 1.10
C LEU A 73 3.70 4.18 -0.24
N ILE A 74 3.17 4.76 -1.31
CA ILE A 74 3.53 4.43 -2.69
C ILE A 74 4.20 5.65 -3.31
N ILE A 75 5.42 5.46 -3.83
CA ILE A 75 6.16 6.47 -4.60
C ILE A 75 6.08 6.10 -6.08
N ASN A 76 5.86 7.09 -6.94
CA ASN A 76 5.67 6.96 -8.38
C ASN A 76 4.57 5.96 -8.76
N GLY A 77 3.50 5.93 -7.97
CA GLY A 77 2.37 5.02 -8.15
C GLY A 77 1.15 5.49 -7.39
N LYS A 78 -0.01 5.02 -7.84
CA LYS A 78 -1.31 5.29 -7.26
C LYS A 78 -2.01 3.96 -6.99
N ALA A 79 -2.61 3.80 -5.82
CA ALA A 79 -3.45 2.66 -5.47
C ALA A 79 -4.93 3.03 -5.51
N ASP A 80 -5.72 2.19 -6.16
CA ASP A 80 -7.16 2.36 -6.33
C ASP A 80 -7.97 1.30 -5.56
N LEU A 81 -7.47 0.07 -5.46
CA LEU A 81 -8.15 -1.04 -4.80
C LEU A 81 -7.19 -1.80 -3.89
N LEU A 82 -7.65 -2.15 -2.68
CA LEU A 82 -6.93 -3.04 -1.78
C LEU A 82 -7.83 -4.19 -1.34
N GLN A 83 -7.27 -5.40 -1.38
CA GLN A 83 -7.94 -6.63 -0.96
C GLN A 83 -7.00 -7.46 -0.11
N TYR A 84 -7.50 -8.00 0.98
CA TYR A 84 -6.77 -8.88 1.88
C TYR A 84 -7.26 -10.31 1.78
N ARG A 85 -6.33 -11.26 1.74
CA ARG A 85 -6.60 -12.69 1.88
C ARG A 85 -5.38 -13.44 2.38
N GLY A 86 -5.53 -14.20 3.46
CA GLY A 86 -4.49 -15.09 3.95
C GLY A 86 -3.25 -14.32 4.37
N HIS A 87 -2.16 -14.50 3.63
CA HIS A 87 -0.89 -13.80 3.83
C HIS A 87 -0.70 -12.62 2.86
N GLU A 88 -1.63 -12.37 1.93
CA GLU A 88 -1.44 -11.39 0.86
C GLU A 88 -2.39 -10.20 1.02
N ILE A 89 -1.83 -9.00 0.87
CA ILE A 89 -2.57 -7.77 0.59
C ILE A 89 -2.29 -7.41 -0.86
N SER A 90 -3.29 -7.61 -1.72
CA SER A 90 -3.23 -7.20 -3.12
C SER A 90 -3.63 -5.73 -3.21
N ILE A 91 -2.69 -4.90 -3.62
CA ILE A 91 -2.91 -3.48 -3.93
C ILE A 91 -2.91 -3.36 -5.46
N VAL A 92 -3.99 -2.83 -6.02
CA VAL A 92 -4.12 -2.62 -7.47
C VAL A 92 -4.24 -1.13 -7.74
N GLY A 93 -3.54 -0.68 -8.77
CA GLY A 93 -3.62 0.68 -9.27
C GLY A 93 -2.71 0.82 -10.48
N GLN A 94 -1.95 1.91 -10.57
CA GLN A 94 -1.11 2.17 -11.73
C GLN A 94 0.16 2.94 -11.35
N PRO A 95 1.27 2.78 -12.09
CA PRO A 95 2.40 3.69 -12.02
C PRO A 95 1.93 5.13 -12.28
N THR A 96 2.43 6.08 -11.51
CA THR A 96 2.10 7.50 -11.67
C THR A 96 3.35 8.30 -11.32
N THR A 97 4.21 8.47 -12.33
CA THR A 97 5.49 9.15 -12.24
C THR A 97 5.35 10.55 -11.63
N GLY A 98 6.28 10.91 -10.76
CA GLY A 98 6.32 12.21 -10.11
C GLY A 98 5.33 12.39 -8.96
N HIS A 99 4.54 11.37 -8.62
CA HIS A 99 3.55 11.45 -7.55
C HIS A 99 3.83 10.45 -6.42
N TYR A 100 3.33 10.74 -5.22
CA TYR A 100 3.20 9.78 -4.14
C TYR A 100 1.75 9.69 -3.68
N GLN A 101 1.43 8.56 -3.05
CA GLN A 101 0.20 8.33 -2.33
C GLN A 101 0.50 7.71 -0.97
N LEU A 102 0.02 8.35 0.09
CA LEU A 102 0.15 7.94 1.47
C LEU A 102 -1.25 7.74 2.06
N PHE A 103 -1.51 6.64 2.74
CA PHE A 103 -2.78 6.39 3.41
C PHE A 103 -2.59 5.43 4.57
N THR A 104 -3.58 5.35 5.46
CA THR A 104 -3.65 4.29 6.46
C THR A 104 -4.64 3.20 6.09
N ILE A 105 -4.40 2.01 6.61
CA ILE A 105 -5.32 0.87 6.60
C ILE A 105 -5.47 0.33 8.01
N THR A 106 -6.61 -0.31 8.29
CA THR A 106 -6.84 -1.00 9.56
C THR A 106 -6.24 -2.41 9.54
N THR A 107 -5.66 -2.84 10.67
CA THR A 107 -5.17 -4.22 10.84
C THR A 107 -6.19 -5.16 11.45
N GLN A 108 -7.39 -4.68 11.78
CA GLN A 108 -8.41 -5.44 12.52
C GLN A 108 -8.83 -6.74 11.83
N TYR A 109 -8.69 -6.82 10.51
CA TYR A 109 -9.06 -7.98 9.72
C TYR A 109 -7.92 -9.01 9.57
N PHE A 110 -6.69 -8.64 9.93
CA PHE A 110 -5.52 -9.48 9.68
C PHE A 110 -5.40 -10.58 10.73
N TYR A 111 -5.56 -11.83 10.27
CA TYR A 111 -5.48 -13.04 11.08
C TYR A 111 -4.16 -13.79 10.89
N LYS A 112 -3.21 -13.22 10.13
CA LYS A 112 -1.86 -13.76 9.93
C LYS A 112 -0.82 -12.77 10.43
N ASP A 113 0.22 -13.29 11.08
CA ASP A 113 1.32 -12.46 11.62
C ASP A 113 2.30 -12.03 10.53
N ARG A 114 2.43 -12.82 9.46
CA ARG A 114 3.27 -12.49 8.30
C ARG A 114 2.40 -12.13 7.13
N LEU A 115 2.55 -10.91 6.63
CA LEU A 115 1.79 -10.35 5.54
C LEU A 115 2.73 -9.90 4.43
N ILE A 116 2.29 -10.07 3.19
CA ILE A 116 2.99 -9.66 1.99
C ILE A 116 2.08 -8.67 1.28
N PHE A 117 2.52 -7.42 1.22
CA PHE A 117 1.86 -6.40 0.42
C PHE A 117 2.41 -6.46 -0.99
N ILE A 118 1.54 -6.54 -1.98
CA ILE A 118 1.93 -6.65 -3.38
C ILE A 118 1.20 -5.57 -4.17
N PHE A 119 1.96 -4.70 -4.83
CA PHE A 119 1.42 -3.69 -5.72
C PHE A 119 1.45 -4.19 -7.16
N TYR A 120 0.27 -4.24 -7.78
CA TYR A 120 0.05 -4.65 -9.15
C TYR A 120 -0.40 -3.48 -10.00
N ASP A 121 0.05 -3.47 -11.25
CA ASP A 121 -0.58 -2.67 -12.29
C ASP A 121 -1.95 -3.29 -12.62
N GLY A 122 -2.99 -2.48 -12.63
CA GLY A 122 -4.36 -2.88 -12.93
C GLY A 122 -4.59 -3.21 -14.39
N GLU A 123 -3.80 -2.66 -15.32
CA GLU A 123 -3.99 -2.85 -16.76
C GLU A 123 -3.37 -4.18 -17.23
N ASP A 124 -2.07 -4.37 -17.03
CA ASP A 124 -1.33 -5.54 -17.54
C ASP A 124 -1.18 -6.67 -16.50
N SER A 125 -1.57 -6.42 -15.25
CA SER A 125 -1.45 -7.34 -14.12
C SER A 125 -0.02 -7.66 -13.69
N GLU A 126 0.96 -6.84 -14.07
CA GLU A 126 2.35 -7.00 -13.65
C GLU A 126 2.53 -6.62 -12.18
N LYS A 127 3.45 -7.34 -11.52
CA LYS A 127 3.85 -7.02 -10.14
C LYS A 127 4.87 -5.88 -10.19
N ILE A 128 4.49 -4.72 -9.68
CA ILE A 128 5.33 -3.53 -9.67
C ILE A 128 6.33 -3.58 -8.51
N ASP A 129 5.85 -3.76 -7.29
CA ASP A 129 6.69 -3.85 -6.08
C ASP A 129 6.00 -4.66 -4.99
N TRP A 130 6.73 -5.01 -3.94
CA TRP A 130 6.18 -5.78 -2.82
C TRP A 130 6.93 -5.51 -1.52
N PHE A 131 6.26 -5.74 -0.39
CA PHE A 131 6.79 -5.48 0.94
C PHE A 131 6.40 -6.59 1.92
N ASN A 132 7.38 -7.14 2.65
CA ASN A 132 7.14 -8.09 3.73
C ASN A 132 6.89 -7.35 5.04
N TYR A 133 5.75 -7.62 5.66
CA TYR A 133 5.39 -7.10 6.96
C TYR A 133 5.27 -8.26 7.96
N ASN A 134 5.97 -8.13 9.10
CA ASN A 134 5.81 -9.04 10.23
C ASN A 134 5.17 -8.26 11.38
N ARG A 135 4.06 -8.79 11.89
CA ARG A 135 3.39 -8.28 13.09
C ARG A 135 4.23 -8.69 14.30
N LEU A 136 4.96 -7.73 14.86
CA LEU A 136 5.71 -7.86 16.11
C LEU A 136 4.77 -7.77 17.30
#